data_AF-T1BWV3-F1
#
_entry.id   AF-T1BWV3-F1
#
_cell.length_a   1.000
_cell.length_b   1.000
_cell.length_c   1.000
_cell.angle_alpha   90.00
_cell.angle_beta   90.00
_cell.angle_gamma   90.00
#
_symmetry.space_group_name_H-M   'P 1'
#
loop_
_entity.id
_entity.type
_entity.pdbx_description
1 polymer ?
#
loop_
_entity_poly.entity_id
_entity_poly.type
_entity_poly.pdbx_seq_one_letter_code
_entity_poly.pdbx_strand_id
1 'polypeptide(L)'
;MDLWKARTDAISYLSVERAVQVKVLEDIFQAIDICIDAYESKSGEEAYSRICGLTLLKGKHLGVGAFSLILDGLAQEAGALLRPFIEYTELLTYFRTFPEMVDKAADNDLPNAGERAKAVNG
;
A
#
# COMPACT_ATOMS: atom_id res chain seq x y z
N MET A 1 28.23 4.01 3.31
CA MET A 1 27.36 3.80 2.14
C MET A 1 26.81 5.17 1.77
N ASP A 2 26.97 5.59 0.52
CA ASP A 2 26.42 6.86 0.05
C ASP A 2 25.05 6.58 -0.57
N LEU A 3 24.00 6.77 0.23
CA LEU A 3 22.61 6.50 -0.16
C LEU A 3 22.20 7.32 -1.39
N TRP A 4 22.69 8.55 -1.47
CA TRP A 4 22.39 9.46 -2.58
C TRP A 4 22.98 8.94 -3.89
N LYS A 5 24.22 8.42 -3.84
CA LYS A 5 24.85 7.77 -4.99
C LYS A 5 24.08 6.51 -5.41
N ALA A 6 23.73 5.63 -4.46
CA ALA A 6 22.99 4.39 -4.76
C ALA A 6 21.66 4.69 -5.47
N ARG A 7 20.89 5.65 -4.96
CA ARG A 7 19.64 6.11 -5.57
C ARG A 7 19.84 6.70 -6.96
N THR A 8 20.85 7.55 -7.12
CA THR A 8 21.14 8.19 -8.41
C THR A 8 21.48 7.14 -9.47
N ASP A 9 22.35 6.19 -9.13
CA ASP A 9 22.75 5.10 -10.03
C ASP A 9 21.54 4.21 -10.39
N ALA A 10 20.70 3.87 -9.40
CA ALA A 10 19.49 3.08 -9.60
C ALA A 10 18.47 3.79 -10.52
N ILE A 11 18.20 5.08 -10.29
CA ILE A 11 17.29 5.88 -11.13
C ILE A 11 17.85 6.00 -12.56
N SER A 12 19.15 6.27 -12.70
CA SER A 12 19.78 6.35 -14.02
C SER A 12 19.67 5.03 -14.78
N TYR A 13 19.90 3.89 -14.11
CA TYR A 13 19.74 2.57 -14.70
C TYR A 13 18.29 2.30 -15.10
N LEU A 14 17.33 2.54 -14.19
CA LEU A 14 15.92 2.26 -14.44
C LEU A 14 15.33 3.11 -15.57
N SER A 15 15.72 4.39 -15.65
CA SER A 15 15.21 5.29 -16.69
C SER A 15 15.73 4.96 -18.10
N VAL A 16 16.89 4.30 -18.22
CA VAL A 16 17.44 3.87 -19.52
C VAL A 16 17.01 2.45 -19.86
N GLU A 17 17.22 1.50 -18.94
CA GLU A 17 17.10 0.07 -19.22
C GLU A 17 15.69 -0.48 -18.94
N ARG A 18 14.89 0.23 -18.13
CA ARG A 18 13.59 -0.22 -17.61
C ARG A 18 12.51 0.86 -17.64
N ALA A 19 12.60 1.80 -18.58
CA ALA A 19 11.69 2.95 -18.67
C ALA A 19 10.20 2.56 -18.70
N VAL A 20 9.86 1.49 -19.40
CA VAL A 20 8.48 0.97 -19.47
C VAL A 20 8.01 0.50 -18.09
N GLN A 21 8.83 -0.23 -17.35
CA GLN A 21 8.50 -0.71 -16.01
C GLN A 21 8.36 0.44 -15.02
N VAL A 22 9.21 1.47 -15.13
CA VAL A 22 9.07 2.70 -14.33
C VAL A 22 7.73 3.37 -14.61
N LYS A 23 7.38 3.53 -15.89
CA LYS A 23 6.11 4.14 -16.27
C LYS A 23 4.90 3.36 -15.76
N VAL A 24 4.93 2.03 -15.85
CA VAL A 24 3.88 1.16 -15.29
C VAL A 24 3.75 1.36 -13.77
N LEU A 25 4.86 1.47 -13.05
CA LEU A 25 4.84 1.71 -11.60
C LEU A 25 4.22 3.07 -11.25
N GLU A 26 4.60 4.12 -11.97
CA GLU A 26 4.02 5.46 -11.83
C GLU A 26 2.51 5.45 -12.08
N ASP A 27 2.07 4.79 -13.16
CA ASP A 27 0.66 4.68 -13.52
C ASP A 27 -0.14 3.90 -12.47
N ILE A 28 0.44 2.86 -11.87
CA ILE A 28 -0.18 2.12 -10.75
C ILE A 28 -0.36 3.02 -9.53
N PHE A 29 0.67 3.80 -9.14
CA PHE A 29 0.52 4.72 -8.00
C PHE A 29 -0.50 5.81 -8.27
N GLN A 30 -0.58 6.31 -9.50
CA GLN A 30 -1.59 7.27 -9.91
C GLN A 30 -3.01 6.67 -9.87
N ALA A 31 -3.17 5.42 -10.30
CA ALA A 31 -4.46 4.73 -10.21
C ALA A 31 -4.90 4.56 -8.75
N ILE A 32 -3.96 4.24 -7.86
CA ILE A 32 -4.23 4.16 -6.41
C ILE A 32 -4.66 5.53 -5.86
N ASP A 33 -4.04 6.64 -6.30
CA ASP A 33 -4.45 7.99 -5.89
C ASP A 33 -5.88 8.32 -6.28
N ILE A 34 -6.27 8.01 -7.51
CA ILE A 34 -7.66 8.20 -7.96
C ILE A 34 -8.64 7.40 -7.09
N CYS A 35 -8.28 6.19 -6.69
CA CYS A 35 -9.10 5.39 -5.79
C CYS A 35 -9.18 5.97 -4.37
N ILE A 36 -8.07 6.53 -3.85
CA ILE A 36 -8.04 7.21 -2.55
C ILE A 36 -8.97 8.43 -2.58
N ASP A 37 -8.87 9.27 -3.61
CA ASP A 37 -9.71 10.45 -3.79
C ASP A 37 -11.21 10.07 -3.86
N ALA A 38 -11.52 8.97 -4.56
CA ALA A 38 -12.88 8.46 -4.65
C ALA A 38 -13.44 8.04 -3.28
N TYR A 39 -12.64 7.39 -2.44
CA TYR A 39 -13.03 7.06 -1.07
C TYR A 39 -13.13 8.29 -0.17
N GLU A 40 -12.18 9.22 -0.28
CA GLU A 40 -12.15 10.45 0.51
C GLU A 40 -13.41 11.29 0.27
N SER A 41 -13.85 11.41 -0.99
CA SER A 41 -15.05 12.18 -1.37
C SER A 41 -16.34 11.73 -0.67
N LYS A 42 -16.37 10.50 -0.14
CA LYS A 42 -17.52 9.90 0.56
C LYS A 42 -17.25 9.61 2.04
N SER A 43 -16.07 9.96 2.54
CA SER A 43 -15.60 9.57 3.87
C SER A 43 -16.38 10.19 5.03
N GLY A 44 -17.10 11.30 4.79
CA GLY A 44 -17.96 11.96 5.78
C GLY A 44 -19.35 11.32 5.92
N GLU A 45 -19.76 10.48 4.98
CA GLU A 45 -21.11 9.91 4.92
C GLU A 45 -21.15 8.46 5.39
N GLU A 46 -20.07 7.71 5.17
CA GLU A 46 -20.05 6.27 5.37
C GLU A 46 -18.70 5.80 5.95
N ALA A 47 -18.76 4.98 7.02
CA ALA A 47 -17.57 4.40 7.64
C ALA A 47 -16.75 3.56 6.65
N TYR A 48 -17.41 2.86 5.71
CA TYR A 48 -16.75 2.03 4.69
C TYR A 48 -15.81 2.85 3.83
N SER A 49 -16.30 3.99 3.32
CA SER A 49 -15.51 4.86 2.48
C SER A 49 -14.30 5.42 3.24
N ARG A 50 -14.49 5.85 4.49
CA ARG A 50 -13.40 6.32 5.36
C ARG A 50 -12.35 5.24 5.65
N ILE A 51 -12.78 4.06 6.10
CA ILE A 51 -11.87 2.98 6.52
C ILE A 51 -11.13 2.39 5.32
N CYS A 52 -11.82 2.11 4.21
CA CYS A 52 -11.18 1.61 3.00
C CYS A 52 -10.22 2.64 2.42
N GLY A 53 -10.58 3.93 2.39
CA GLY A 53 -9.70 5.02 1.96
C GLY A 53 -8.42 5.10 2.79
N LEU A 54 -8.53 5.09 4.13
CA LEU A 54 -7.37 5.09 5.02
C LEU A 54 -6.51 3.84 4.87
N THR A 55 -7.13 2.67 4.69
CA THR A 55 -6.45 1.39 4.49
C THR A 55 -5.65 1.42 3.19
N LEU A 56 -6.25 1.89 2.10
CA LEU A 56 -5.59 2.03 0.80
C LEU A 56 -4.46 3.06 0.84
N LEU A 57 -4.67 4.21 1.48
CA LEU A 57 -3.65 5.24 1.65
C LEU A 57 -2.42 4.71 2.41
N LYS A 58 -2.63 3.97 3.50
CA LYS A 58 -1.55 3.33 4.26
C LYS A 58 -0.82 2.29 3.42
N GLY A 59 -1.54 1.45 2.69
CA GLY A 59 -0.96 0.50 1.73
C GLY A 59 -0.09 1.21 0.69
N LYS A 60 -0.59 2.28 0.07
CA LYS A 60 0.18 3.09 -0.89
C LYS A 60 1.49 3.59 -0.28
N HIS A 61 1.43 4.22 0.90
CA HIS A 61 2.62 4.76 1.56
C HIS A 61 3.66 3.70 1.92
N LEU A 62 3.23 2.50 2.33
CA LEU A 62 4.14 1.39 2.57
C LEU A 62 4.80 0.92 1.27
N GLY A 63 4.06 0.83 0.16
CA GLY A 63 4.60 0.48 -1.16
C GLY A 63 5.60 1.51 -1.68
N VAL A 64 5.28 2.81 -1.58
CA VAL A 64 6.20 3.90 -1.93
C VAL A 64 7.44 3.89 -1.03
N GLY A 65 7.25 3.68 0.27
CA GLY A 65 8.35 3.57 1.23
C GLY A 65 9.29 2.42 0.90
N ALA A 66 8.74 1.23 0.62
CA ALA A 66 9.52 0.06 0.23
C ALA A 66 10.29 0.30 -1.06
N PHE A 67 9.65 0.87 -2.09
CA PHE A 67 10.31 1.23 -3.34
C PHE A 67 11.45 2.24 -3.12
N SER A 68 11.21 3.26 -2.29
CA SER A 68 12.23 4.26 -1.95
C SER A 68 13.46 3.64 -1.26
N LEU A 69 13.25 2.76 -0.29
CA LEU A 69 14.33 2.05 0.41
C LEU A 69 15.10 1.11 -0.53
N ILE A 70 14.42 0.46 -1.47
CA ILE A 70 15.07 -0.37 -2.50
C ILE A 70 16.02 0.48 -3.37
N LEU A 71 15.59 1.68 -3.78
CA LEU A 71 16.44 2.59 -4.56
C LEU A 71 17.69 3.02 -3.76
N ASP A 72 17.59 3.13 -2.44
CA ASP A 72 18.71 3.47 -1.55
C ASP A 72 19.64 2.27 -1.25
N GLY A 73 19.30 1.07 -1.73
CA GLY A 73 20.05 -0.16 -1.42
C GLY A 73 19.73 -0.76 -0.05
N LEU A 74 18.64 -0.35 0.59
CA LEU A 74 18.19 -0.76 1.93
C LEU A 74 17.16 -1.90 1.85
N ALA A 75 17.61 -3.06 1.36
CA ALA A 75 16.72 -4.19 1.08
C ALA A 75 16.08 -4.81 2.33
N GLN A 76 16.77 -4.78 3.49
CA GLN A 76 16.23 -5.35 4.73
C GLN A 76 15.08 -4.49 5.28
N GLU A 77 15.28 -3.18 5.29
CA GLU A 77 14.31 -2.19 5.72
C GLU A 77 13.11 -2.17 4.77
N ALA A 78 13.34 -2.26 3.46
CA ALA A 78 12.27 -2.42 2.48
C ALA A 78 11.46 -3.69 2.74
N GLY A 79 12.13 -4.81 3.02
CA GLY A 79 11.49 -6.09 3.37
C GLY A 79 10.61 -5.98 4.63
N ALA A 80 11.03 -5.20 5.62
CA ALA A 80 10.24 -4.94 6.82
C ALA A 80 8.92 -4.20 6.52
N LEU A 81 8.87 -3.38 5.46
CA LEU A 81 7.65 -2.71 5.01
C LEU A 81 6.72 -3.61 4.17
N LEU A 82 7.24 -4.69 3.57
CA LEU A 82 6.43 -5.57 2.73
C LEU A 82 5.38 -6.34 3.53
N ARG A 83 5.70 -6.78 4.75
CA ARG A 83 4.72 -7.47 5.60
C ARG A 83 3.49 -6.62 5.92
N PRO A 84 3.62 -5.41 6.50
CA PRO A 84 2.46 -4.56 6.75
C PRO A 84 1.79 -4.12 5.44
N PHE A 85 2.54 -3.94 4.33
CA PHE A 85 1.94 -3.66 3.03
C PHE A 85 0.95 -4.76 2.61
N ILE A 86 1.38 -6.03 2.69
CA ILE A 86 0.54 -7.20 2.40
C ILE A 86 -0.70 -7.21 3.30
N GLU A 87 -0.52 -7.00 4.61
CA GLU A 87 -1.65 -6.99 5.56
C GLU A 87 -2.69 -5.89 5.24
N TYR A 88 -2.26 -4.72 4.76
CA TYR A 88 -3.18 -3.67 4.30
C TYR A 88 -3.92 -4.06 3.01
N THR A 89 -3.27 -4.79 2.08
CA THR A 89 -3.94 -5.31 0.88
C THR A 89 -4.94 -6.44 1.20
N GLU A 90 -4.60 -7.31 2.15
CA GLU A 90 -5.50 -8.33 2.70
C GLU A 90 -6.70 -7.68 3.38
N LEU A 91 -6.50 -6.60 4.15
CA LEU A 91 -7.58 -5.84 4.78
C LEU A 91 -8.58 -5.27 3.78
N LEU A 92 -8.13 -4.71 2.65
CA LEU A 92 -9.04 -4.25 1.60
C LEU A 92 -9.88 -5.40 1.03
N THR A 93 -9.27 -6.58 0.84
CA THR A 93 -10.00 -7.78 0.41
C THR A 93 -10.97 -8.27 1.47
N TYR A 94 -10.58 -8.15 2.74
CA TYR A 94 -11.37 -8.54 3.90
C TYR A 94 -12.62 -7.67 4.00
N PHE A 95 -12.50 -6.35 3.94
CA PHE A 95 -13.65 -5.43 3.96
C PHE A 95 -14.55 -5.58 2.73
N ARG A 96 -13.98 -5.92 1.57
CA ARG A 96 -14.80 -6.25 0.39
C ARG A 96 -15.65 -7.50 0.60
N THR A 97 -15.12 -8.49 1.33
CA THR A 97 -15.80 -9.78 1.58
C THR A 97 -16.76 -9.71 2.78
N PHE A 98 -16.39 -8.94 3.80
CA PHE A 98 -17.12 -8.75 5.05
C PHE A 98 -17.28 -7.24 5.34
N PRO A 99 -18.15 -6.52 4.60
CA PRO A 99 -18.29 -5.06 4.72
C PRO A 99 -18.67 -4.59 6.12
N GLU A 100 -19.40 -5.39 6.89
CA GLU A 100 -19.79 -5.11 8.27
C GLU A 100 -18.59 -5.00 9.23
N MET A 101 -17.43 -5.55 8.85
CA MET A 101 -16.23 -5.49 9.69
C MET A 101 -15.55 -4.11 9.66
N VAL A 102 -15.98 -3.22 8.77
CA VAL A 102 -15.54 -1.81 8.75
C VAL A 102 -15.89 -1.09 10.04
N ASP A 103 -17.08 -1.33 10.60
CA ASP A 103 -17.50 -0.64 11.82
C ASP A 103 -16.61 -1.07 12.99
N LYS A 104 -16.30 -2.37 13.07
CA LYS A 104 -15.32 -2.88 14.03
C LYS A 104 -13.92 -2.33 13.81
N ALA A 105 -13.52 -2.10 12.57
CA ALA A 105 -12.26 -1.44 12.24
C ALA A 105 -12.21 0.01 12.75
N ALA A 106 -13.33 0.74 12.66
CA ALA A 106 -13.42 2.09 13.21
C ALA A 106 -13.24 2.10 14.74
N ASP A 107 -13.67 1.04 15.42
CA ASP A 107 -13.55 0.86 16.87
C ASP A 107 -12.23 0.17 17.30
N ASN A 108 -11.33 -0.13 16.36
CA ASN A 108 -10.11 -0.91 16.58
C ASN A 108 -10.33 -2.33 17.16
N ASP A 109 -11.49 -2.92 16.90
CA ASP A 109 -11.91 -4.25 17.38
C ASP A 109 -11.91 -5.30 16.26
N LEU A 110 -10.89 -5.26 15.39
CA LEU A 110 -10.74 -6.25 14.33
C LEU A 110 -10.11 -7.54 14.85
N PRO A 111 -10.53 -8.71 14.31
CA PRO A 111 -9.79 -9.97 14.46
C PRO A 111 -8.33 -9.79 14.08
N ASN A 112 -7.44 -10.62 14.63
CA ASN A 112 -6.01 -10.46 14.37
C ASN A 112 -5.67 -10.71 12.89
N ALA A 113 -4.49 -10.27 12.45
CA ALA A 113 -4.09 -10.35 11.05
C ALA A 113 -4.16 -11.78 10.48
N GLY A 114 -3.77 -12.80 11.25
CA GLY A 114 -3.80 -14.19 10.81
C GLY A 114 -5.20 -14.76 10.63
N GLU A 115 -6.18 -14.32 11.42
CA GLU A 115 -7.59 -14.70 11.26
C GLU A 115 -8.19 -14.08 10.00
N ARG A 116 -7.89 -12.80 9.76
CA ARG A 116 -8.35 -12.08 8.55
C ARG A 116 -7.76 -12.69 7.29
N ALA A 117 -6.47 -13.00 7.30
CA ALA A 117 -5.75 -13.65 6.20
C ALA A 117 -6.41 -14.98 5.78
N LYS A 118 -6.65 -15.85 6.77
CA LYS A 118 -7.37 -17.13 6.56
C LYS A 118 -8.76 -16.93 5.96
N ALA A 119 -9.47 -15.88 6.36
CA ALA A 119 -10.82 -15.60 5.86
C ALA A 119 -10.84 -15.16 4.39
N VAL A 120 -9.73 -14.67 3.84
CA VAL A 120 -9.61 -14.21 2.44
C VAL A 120 -8.76 -15.10 1.56
N ASN A 121 -8.33 -16.27 2.05
CA ASN A 121 -7.41 -17.19 1.37
C ASN A 121 -6.06 -16.57 1.00
N GLY A 122 -5.54 -15.65 1.83
CA GLY A 122 -4.23 -15.04 1.71
C GLY A 122 -3.69 -14.69 3.08
#